data_AF-A0A662PYJ9-F1
#
_entry.id   AF-A0A662PYJ9-F1
#
_cell.length_a   1.000
_cell.length_b   1.000
_cell.length_c   1.000
_cell.angle_alpha   90.00
_cell.angle_beta   90.00
_cell.angle_gamma   90.00
#
_symmetry.space_group_name_H-M   'P 1'
#
loop_
_entity.id
_entity.type
_entity.pdbx_description
1 polymer ?
#
loop_
_entity_poly.entity_id
_entity_poly.type
_entity_poly.pdbx_seq_one_letter_code
_entity_poly.pdbx_strand_id
1 'polypeptide(L)'
;MFEKPVSPFSSRGGFRRLLKDVERRYSDAFAEVGPGALSGFKHLIDCIEGFLDLLADPKTDFRVKLMDYVKVKADVAEFCRYYARWLGDPLAEKLKHEINQALEEAVGWWGQQELYDIMEK
;
A
#
# COMPACT_ATOMS: atom_id res chain seq x y z
N MET A 1 30.65 -8.85 0.21
CA MET A 1 29.92 -7.69 0.76
C MET A 1 28.49 -7.81 0.28
N PHE A 2 27.51 -7.92 1.18
CA PHE A 2 26.11 -7.81 0.81
C PHE A 2 25.75 -6.33 0.73
N GLU A 3 25.20 -5.90 -0.40
CA GLU A 3 24.72 -4.52 -0.55
C GLU A 3 23.40 -4.35 0.21
N LYS A 4 23.30 -3.30 1.03
CA LYS A 4 22.07 -2.97 1.75
C LYS A 4 20.97 -2.64 0.74
N PRO A 5 19.75 -3.21 0.85
CA PRO A 5 18.68 -2.90 -0.08
C PRO A 5 18.31 -1.40 0.01
N VAL A 6 18.23 -0.71 -1.14
CA VAL A 6 17.84 0.70 -1.20
C VAL A 6 16.42 0.86 -0.69
N SER A 7 16.17 1.80 0.24
CA SER A 7 14.84 1.98 0.81
C SER A 7 13.86 2.56 -0.22
N PRO A 8 12.77 1.84 -0.55
CA PRO A 8 11.68 2.35 -1.37
C PRO A 8 10.78 3.32 -0.59
N PHE A 9 11.10 3.62 0.68
CA PHE A 9 10.41 4.65 1.46
C PHE A 9 11.08 6.03 1.31
N SER A 10 12.28 6.10 0.71
CA SER A 10 12.98 7.37 0.47
C SER A 10 12.28 8.21 -0.61
N SER A 11 12.07 9.50 -0.31
CA SER A 11 11.25 10.46 -1.07
C SER A 11 11.60 10.70 -2.55
N ARG A 12 12.63 10.08 -3.14
CA ARG A 12 13.07 10.36 -4.52
C ARG A 12 12.48 9.43 -5.60
N GLY A 13 11.81 8.34 -5.21
CA GLY A 13 11.15 7.42 -6.15
C GLY A 13 10.28 6.34 -5.49
N GLY A 14 9.90 6.54 -4.23
CA GLY A 14 9.37 5.49 -3.35
C GLY A 14 7.86 5.18 -3.44
N PHE A 15 7.40 4.23 -2.62
CA PHE A 15 6.00 3.77 -2.55
C PHE A 15 4.99 4.90 -2.37
N ARG A 16 5.33 5.94 -1.58
CA ARG A 16 4.48 7.13 -1.43
C ARG A 16 4.22 7.86 -2.75
N ARG A 17 5.18 7.85 -3.69
CA ARG A 17 4.98 8.44 -5.02
C ARG A 17 4.01 7.59 -5.83
N LEU A 18 4.16 6.26 -5.79
CA LEU A 18 3.25 5.34 -6.45
C LEU A 18 1.82 5.50 -5.92
N LEU A 19 1.63 5.59 -4.60
CA LEU A 19 0.32 5.83 -4.00
C LEU A 19 -0.28 7.17 -4.42
N LYS A 20 0.50 8.25 -4.48
CA LYS A 20 0.03 9.55 -5.00
C LYS A 20 -0.36 9.48 -6.47
N ASP A 21 0.38 8.74 -7.27
CA ASP A 21 0.07 8.54 -8.69
C ASP A 21 -1.20 7.69 -8.86
N VAL A 22 -1.43 6.68 -8.00
CA VAL A 22 -2.70 5.93 -7.91
C VAL A 22 -3.83 6.85 -7.49
N GLU A 23 -3.69 7.57 -6.37
CA GLU A 23 -4.69 8.50 -5.87
C GLU A 23 -5.12 9.48 -6.96
N ARG A 24 -4.17 10.12 -7.64
CA ARG A 24 -4.46 11.06 -8.73
C ARG A 24 -5.21 10.39 -9.89
N ARG A 25 -4.83 9.18 -10.30
CA ARG A 25 -5.42 8.50 -11.46
C ARG A 25 -6.87 8.06 -11.24
N TYR A 26 -7.21 7.64 -10.02
CA TYR A 26 -8.53 7.08 -9.74
C TYR A 26 -9.48 8.08 -9.07
N SER A 27 -8.98 9.21 -8.54
CA SER A 27 -9.80 10.21 -7.83
C SER A 27 -11.01 10.68 -8.63
N ASP A 28 -10.84 11.00 -9.92
CA ASP A 28 -11.94 11.49 -10.76
C ASP A 28 -13.04 10.43 -10.90
N ALA A 29 -12.67 9.16 -11.09
CA ALA A 29 -13.63 8.06 -11.19
C ALA A 29 -14.43 7.89 -9.89
N PHE A 30 -13.80 8.04 -8.71
CA PHE A 30 -14.53 8.01 -7.44
C PHE A 30 -15.35 9.28 -7.20
N ALA A 31 -14.91 10.44 -7.69
CA ALA A 31 -15.65 11.69 -7.60
C ALA A 31 -16.96 11.63 -8.39
N GLU A 32 -16.97 10.97 -9.55
CA GLU A 32 -18.16 10.72 -10.37
C GLU A 32 -19.18 9.80 -9.67
N VAL A 33 -18.73 8.80 -8.89
CA VAL A 33 -19.61 7.96 -8.07
C VAL A 33 -20.23 8.76 -6.93
N GLY A 34 -19.46 9.70 -6.35
CA GLY A 34 -19.96 10.68 -5.40
C GLY A 34 -18.95 11.04 -4.31
N PRO A 35 -19.21 12.12 -3.53
CA PRO A 35 -18.27 12.63 -2.53
C PRO A 35 -17.93 11.61 -1.43
N GLY A 36 -18.88 10.74 -1.07
CA GLY A 36 -18.64 9.65 -0.12
C GLY A 36 -17.66 8.59 -0.65
N ALA A 37 -17.73 8.29 -1.95
CA ALA A 37 -16.85 7.33 -2.60
C ALA A 37 -15.41 7.88 -2.70
N LEU A 38 -15.27 9.14 -3.09
CA LEU A 38 -13.98 9.83 -3.08
C LEU A 38 -13.36 9.91 -1.67
N SER A 39 -14.16 10.23 -0.66
CA SER A 39 -13.69 10.25 0.73
C SER A 39 -13.25 8.87 1.20
N GLY A 40 -13.99 7.81 0.86
CA GLY A 40 -13.62 6.43 1.18
C GLY A 40 -12.32 6.01 0.48
N PHE A 41 -12.13 6.41 -0.77
CA PHE A 41 -10.90 6.12 -1.51
C PHE A 41 -9.68 6.80 -0.88
N LYS A 42 -9.79 8.09 -0.53
CA LYS A 42 -8.71 8.80 0.17
C LYS A 42 -8.38 8.15 1.51
N HIS A 43 -9.40 7.74 2.26
CA HIS A 43 -9.20 7.02 3.52
C HIS A 43 -8.45 5.69 3.33
N LEU A 44 -8.75 4.94 2.26
CA LEU A 44 -7.99 3.72 1.93
C LEU A 44 -6.51 4.02 1.67
N ILE A 45 -6.22 5.09 0.91
CA ILE A 45 -4.84 5.53 0.66
C ILE A 45 -4.14 5.92 1.97
N ASP A 46 -4.81 6.68 2.84
CA ASP A 46 -4.27 7.06 4.16
C ASP A 46 -3.94 5.83 5.03
N CYS A 47 -4.82 4.81 5.03
CA CYS A 47 -4.57 3.55 5.74
C CYS A 47 -3.32 2.82 5.21
N ILE A 48 -3.15 2.79 3.88
CA ILE A 48 -1.96 2.19 3.26
C ILE A 48 -0.71 2.99 3.62
N GLU A 49 -0.75 4.32 3.57
CA GLU A 49 0.38 5.16 3.98
C GLU A 49 0.75 4.93 5.46
N GLY A 50 -0.24 4.81 6.34
CA GLY A 50 -0.04 4.48 7.75
C GLY A 50 0.64 3.13 7.95
N PHE A 51 0.25 2.11 7.16
CA PHE A 51 0.95 0.82 7.15
C PHE A 51 2.40 0.95 6.68
N LEU A 52 2.67 1.73 5.63
CA LEU A 52 4.04 1.94 5.15
C LEU A 52 4.93 2.62 6.21
N ASP A 53 4.38 3.55 6.99
CA ASP A 53 5.08 4.17 8.11
C ASP A 53 5.35 3.18 9.24
N LEU A 54 4.38 2.33 9.55
CA LEU A 54 4.52 1.26 10.53
C LEU A 54 5.56 0.22 10.08
N LEU A 55 5.60 -0.10 8.78
CA LEU A 55 6.55 -1.04 8.19
C LEU A 55 7.99 -0.50 8.27
N ALA A 56 8.15 0.81 8.06
CA ALA A 56 9.43 1.52 8.14
C ALA A 56 9.93 1.75 9.57
N ASP A 57 9.07 1.65 10.59
CA ASP A 57 9.48 1.82 11.99
C ASP A 57 10.26 0.59 12.49
N PRO A 58 11.55 0.71 12.83
CA PRO A 58 12.35 -0.40 13.35
C PRO A 58 11.95 -0.81 14.77
N LYS A 59 11.18 0.01 15.50
CA LYS A 59 10.73 -0.29 16.87
C LYS A 59 9.47 -1.13 16.93
N THR A 60 8.69 -1.16 15.84
CA THR A 60 7.45 -1.91 15.79
C THR A 60 7.72 -3.40 15.66
N ASP A 61 7.07 -4.21 16.51
CA ASP A 61 7.19 -5.67 16.50
C ASP A 61 6.73 -6.28 15.16
N PHE A 62 7.47 -7.28 14.67
CA PHE A 62 7.20 -7.92 13.38
C PHE A 62 5.77 -8.50 13.27
N ARG A 63 5.19 -8.98 14.37
CA ARG A 63 3.82 -9.53 14.38
C ARG A 63 2.78 -8.45 14.15
N VAL A 64 3.04 -7.25 14.68
CA VAL A 64 2.18 -6.08 14.45
C VAL A 64 2.22 -5.69 12.98
N LYS A 65 3.42 -5.64 12.38
CA LYS A 65 3.59 -5.36 10.93
C LYS A 65 2.84 -6.37 10.07
N LEU A 66 2.94 -7.67 10.37
CA LEU A 66 2.24 -8.72 9.63
C LEU A 66 0.72 -8.65 9.80
N MET A 67 0.24 -8.35 11.01
CA MET A 67 -1.18 -8.21 11.27
C MET A 67 -1.78 -7.02 10.50
N ASP A 68 -1.07 -5.89 10.49
CA ASP A 68 -1.51 -4.70 9.77
C ASP A 68 -1.47 -4.91 8.24
N TYR A 69 -0.46 -5.61 7.73
CA TYR A 69 -0.41 -6.03 6.32
C TYR A 69 -1.64 -6.86 5.92
N VAL A 70 -2.02 -7.86 6.73
CA VAL A 70 -3.20 -8.70 6.45
C VAL A 70 -4.48 -7.86 6.46
N LYS A 71 -4.60 -6.94 7.42
CA LYS A 71 -5.73 -6.02 7.52
C LYS A 71 -5.83 -5.13 6.28
N VAL A 72 -4.75 -4.46 5.90
CA VAL A 72 -4.74 -3.57 4.72
C VAL A 72 -5.08 -4.33 3.44
N LYS A 73 -4.57 -5.56 3.25
CA LYS A 73 -4.95 -6.37 2.08
C LYS A 73 -6.45 -6.71 2.07
N ALA A 74 -7.03 -7.01 3.24
CA ALA A 74 -8.46 -7.26 3.35
C ALA A 74 -9.27 -5.99 3.02
N ASP A 75 -8.88 -4.85 3.58
CA ASP A 75 -9.52 -3.55 3.35
C ASP A 75 -9.51 -3.17 1.86
N VAL A 76 -8.36 -3.34 1.18
CA VAL A 76 -8.24 -3.10 -0.27
C VAL A 76 -9.17 -4.02 -1.07
N ALA A 77 -9.20 -5.31 -0.75
CA ALA A 77 -10.04 -6.27 -1.45
C ALA A 77 -11.54 -5.99 -1.25
N GLU A 78 -11.95 -5.69 -0.02
CA GLU A 78 -13.33 -5.34 0.30
C GLU A 78 -13.75 -4.03 -0.38
N PHE A 79 -12.90 -3.00 -0.32
CA PHE A 79 -13.14 -1.72 -0.94
C PHE A 79 -13.34 -1.84 -2.45
N CYS A 80 -12.44 -2.54 -3.15
CA CYS A 80 -12.54 -2.72 -4.60
C CYS A 80 -13.80 -3.52 -4.97
N ARG A 81 -14.12 -4.59 -4.22
CA ARG A 81 -15.35 -5.37 -4.43
C ARG A 81 -16.60 -4.51 -4.24
N TYR A 82 -16.62 -3.66 -3.21
CA TYR A 82 -17.76 -2.79 -2.92
C TYR A 82 -18.00 -1.78 -4.03
N TYR A 83 -16.93 -1.20 -4.59
CA TYR A 83 -17.04 -0.17 -5.63
C TYR A 83 -17.10 -0.71 -7.07
N ALA A 84 -16.81 -2.00 -7.29
CA ALA A 84 -16.88 -2.65 -8.61
C ALA A 84 -18.22 -2.45 -9.32
N ARG A 85 -19.34 -2.46 -8.58
CA ARG A 85 -20.69 -2.23 -9.15
C ARG A 85 -20.90 -0.84 -9.76
N TRP A 86 -20.12 0.17 -9.37
CA TRP A 86 -20.25 1.53 -9.90
C TRP A 86 -19.09 1.91 -10.82
N LEU A 87 -17.88 1.48 -10.51
CA LEU A 87 -16.69 1.73 -11.33
C LEU A 87 -16.54 0.78 -12.51
N GLY A 88 -17.25 -0.35 -12.47
CA GLY A 88 -17.03 -1.50 -13.34
C GLY A 88 -15.90 -2.40 -12.84
N ASP A 89 -16.07 -3.71 -13.05
CA ASP A 89 -15.10 -4.74 -12.64
C ASP A 89 -13.67 -4.48 -13.17
N PRO A 90 -13.44 -4.04 -14.42
CA PRO A 90 -12.08 -3.83 -14.93
C PRO A 90 -11.30 -2.76 -14.16
N LEU A 91 -11.96 -1.65 -13.79
CA LEU A 91 -11.30 -0.54 -13.11
C LEU A 91 -11.02 -0.88 -11.64
N ALA A 92 -11.97 -1.54 -10.98
CA ALA A 92 -11.80 -2.00 -9.60
C ALA A 92 -10.70 -3.06 -9.47
N GLU A 93 -10.65 -4.04 -10.38
CA GLU A 93 -9.60 -5.06 -10.40
C GLU A 93 -8.22 -4.46 -10.70
N LYS A 94 -8.15 -3.48 -11.59
CA LYS A 94 -6.88 -2.77 -11.89
C LYS A 94 -6.36 -2.01 -10.67
N LEU A 95 -7.23 -1.26 -9.98
CA LEU A 95 -6.88 -0.56 -8.74
C LEU A 95 -6.37 -1.54 -7.68
N LYS A 96 -7.12 -2.63 -7.47
CA LYS A 96 -6.75 -3.69 -6.52
C LYS A 96 -5.38 -4.28 -6.83
N HIS A 97 -5.10 -4.54 -8.11
CA HIS A 97 -3.82 -5.10 -8.54
C HIS A 97 -2.66 -4.13 -8.29
N GLU A 98 -2.80 -2.87 -8.71
CA GLU A 98 -1.76 -1.84 -8.51
C GLU A 98 -1.41 -1.64 -7.04
N ILE A 99 -2.41 -1.58 -6.16
CA ILE A 99 -2.18 -1.44 -4.71
C ILE A 99 -1.55 -2.71 -4.12
N ASN A 100 -2.06 -3.89 -4.45
CA ASN A 100 -1.50 -5.14 -3.91
C ASN A 100 -0.05 -5.36 -4.35
N GLN A 101 0.28 -5.04 -5.60
CA GLN A 101 1.65 -5.10 -6.07
C GLN A 101 2.56 -4.20 -5.24
N ALA A 102 2.14 -2.95 -4.98
CA ALA A 102 2.90 -2.03 -4.15
C ALA A 102 3.10 -2.55 -2.71
N LEU A 103 2.06 -3.15 -2.11
CA LEU A 103 2.15 -3.76 -0.79
C LEU A 103 3.11 -4.95 -0.76
N GLU A 104 3.07 -5.82 -1.78
CA GLU A 104 3.94 -6.99 -1.89
C GLU A 104 5.40 -6.61 -2.08
N GLU A 105 5.68 -5.60 -2.91
CA GLU A 105 7.02 -5.04 -3.05
C GLU A 105 7.52 -4.43 -1.72
N ALA A 106 6.64 -3.75 -0.97
CA ALA A 106 7.00 -3.14 0.31
C ALA A 106 7.36 -4.17 1.37
N VAL A 107 6.52 -5.20 1.52
CA VAL A 107 6.78 -6.31 2.44
C VAL A 107 7.99 -7.12 2.01
N GLY A 108 8.17 -7.34 0.70
CA GLY A 108 9.33 -8.03 0.16
C GLY A 108 10.63 -7.29 0.49
N TRP A 109 10.68 -5.98 0.31
CA TRP A 109 11.83 -5.17 0.72
C TRP A 109 12.08 -5.23 2.22
N TRP A 110 11.03 -5.10 3.04
CA TRP A 110 11.17 -5.16 4.50
C TRP A 110 11.73 -6.51 4.95
N GLY A 111 11.25 -7.62 4.38
CA GLY A 111 11.79 -8.95 4.66
C GLY A 111 13.28 -9.08 4.31
N GLN A 112 13.75 -8.45 3.23
CA GLN A 112 15.19 -8.42 2.89
C GLN A 112 16.01 -7.58 3.88
N GLN A 113 15.46 -6.48 4.42
CA GLN A 113 16.13 -5.70 5.47
C GLN A 113 16.30 -6.51 6.76
N GLU A 114 15.24 -7.19 7.22
CA GLU A 114 15.32 -8.01 8.44
C GLU A 114 16.39 -9.10 8.31
N LEU A 115 16.50 -9.74 7.13
CA LEU A 115 17.57 -10.70 6.85
C LEU A 115 18.96 -10.06 6.87
N TYR A 116 19.10 -8.86 6.31
CA TYR A 116 20.36 -8.11 6.34
C TYR A 116 20.79 -7.75 7.77
N ASP A 117 19.87 -7.25 8.59
CA ASP A 117 20.12 -6.87 9.98
C ASP A 117 20.49 -8.09 10.87
N ILE A 118 20.01 -9.29 10.51
CA ILE A 118 20.44 -10.55 11.14
C ILE A 118 21.88 -10.91 10.73
N MET A 119 22.24 -10.67 9.47
CA MET A 119 23.57 -11.02 8.93
C MET A 119 24.68 -10.04 9.32
N GLU A 120 24.35 -8.79 9.66
CA GLU A 120 25.30 -7.80 10.20
C GLU A 120 25.57 -7.95 11.71
N LYS A 121 24.82 -8.80 12.41
CA LYS A 121 25.03 -9.12 13.83
C LYS A 121 25.95 -10.33 14.02
#